data_AF-A0AAD2JMR1-F1
#
_entry.id   AF-A0AAD2JMR1-F1
#
_cell.length_a   1.000
_cell.length_b   1.000
_cell.length_c   1.000
_cell.angle_alpha   90.00
_cell.angle_beta   90.00
_cell.angle_gamma   90.00
#
_symmetry.space_group_name_H-M   'P 1'
#
loop_
_entity.id
_entity.type
_entity.pdbx_description
1 polymer ?
#
loop_
_entity_poly.entity_id
_entity_poly.type
_entity_poly.pdbx_seq_one_letter_code
_entity_poly.pdbx_strand_id
1 'polypeptide(L)'
;MKSLKPAKQRFITEHTVGMCGVGKFRKRLGLDSENRCPLCGLEEDHLHVPRCPSDRAKTQWQFLLQELQEWFQSTTTATPIAQFLGALLRTIRNPSNQPQPETPWYRLQGMSSSALTQVCEAQLRLGPQCLLEGLLVHGWADLQQQFYHSRGSRRSGNLWAANLS
;
A
#
# COMPACT_ATOMS: atom_id res chain seq x y z
N MET A 1 1.50 -18.47 6.21
CA MET A 1 2.26 -17.30 5.70
C MET A 1 3.72 -17.48 6.06
N LYS A 2 4.66 -17.20 5.16
CA LYS A 2 6.08 -17.16 5.53
C LYS A 2 6.31 -15.90 6.34
N SER A 3 6.93 -16.08 7.51
CA SER A 3 7.32 -14.97 8.38
C SER A 3 8.28 -14.05 7.62
N LEU A 4 8.07 -12.73 7.68
CA LEU A 4 9.03 -11.75 7.17
C LEU A 4 10.40 -11.95 7.84
N LYS A 5 11.49 -11.60 7.15
CA LYS A 5 12.82 -11.62 7.78
C LYS A 5 12.82 -10.71 9.02
N PRO A 6 13.51 -11.05 10.11
CA PRO A 6 13.45 -10.29 11.38
C PRO A 6 13.72 -8.79 11.22
N ALA A 7 14.65 -8.41 10.35
CA ALA A 7 14.94 -7.00 10.07
C ALA A 7 13.73 -6.24 9.48
N LYS A 8 12.97 -6.86 8.57
CA LYS A 8 11.76 -6.25 7.99
C LYS A 8 10.64 -6.13 9.03
N GLN A 9 10.47 -7.16 9.88
CA GLN A 9 9.47 -7.13 10.96
C GLN A 9 9.72 -5.98 11.92
N ARG A 10 10.97 -5.81 12.33
CA ARG A 10 11.40 -4.71 13.19
C ARG A 10 11.13 -3.37 12.52
N PHE A 11 11.53 -3.21 11.26
CA PHE A 11 11.31 -1.97 10.53
C PHE A 11 9.82 -1.60 10.43
N ILE A 12 8.96 -2.55 10.04
CA ILE A 12 7.51 -2.31 9.95
C ILE A 12 6.96 -1.95 11.33
N THR A 13 7.32 -2.70 12.37
CA THR A 13 6.87 -2.41 13.75
C THR A 13 7.28 -1.01 14.17
N GLU A 14 8.55 -0.65 14.03
CA GLU A 14 9.08 0.68 14.37
C GLU A 14 8.39 1.79 13.55
N HIS A 15 8.12 1.55 12.26
CA HIS A 15 7.40 2.49 11.41
C HIS A 15 5.95 2.68 11.85
N THR A 16 5.21 1.59 12.08
CA THR A 16 3.79 1.59 12.48
C THR A 16 3.58 2.28 13.83
N VAL A 17 4.49 2.09 14.80
CA VAL A 17 4.41 2.81 16.09
C VAL A 17 5.05 4.21 16.03
N GLY A 18 5.58 4.60 14.88
CA GLY A 18 6.22 5.89 14.64
C GLY A 18 7.59 6.08 15.31
N MET A 19 8.20 5.01 15.83
CA MET A 19 9.52 4.98 16.48
C MET A 19 10.65 4.60 15.53
N CYS A 20 10.59 5.06 14.28
CA CYS A 20 11.61 4.80 13.27
C CYS A 20 12.67 5.92 13.21
N GLY A 21 13.73 5.72 12.42
CA GLY A 21 14.88 6.63 12.29
C GLY A 21 14.60 7.94 11.54
N VAL A 22 13.49 8.62 11.82
CA VAL A 22 13.11 9.93 11.29
C VAL A 22 13.58 11.07 12.19
N GLY A 23 13.62 12.30 11.65
CA GLY A 23 14.06 13.51 12.36
C GLY A 23 13.48 13.67 13.76
N LYS A 24 12.20 13.37 13.97
CA LYS A 24 11.53 13.38 15.29
C LYS A 24 12.25 12.50 16.31
N PHE A 25 12.59 11.27 15.96
CA PHE A 25 13.24 10.33 16.88
C PHE A 25 14.75 10.53 16.94
N ARG A 26 15.39 10.91 15.83
CA ARG A 26 16.81 11.25 15.83
C ARG A 26 17.12 12.44 16.76
N LYS A 27 16.28 13.49 16.75
CA LYS A 27 16.37 14.59 17.70
C LYS A 27 16.13 14.14 19.14
N ARG A 28 15.10 13.32 19.40
CA ARG A 28 14.80 12.79 20.74
C ARG A 28 15.94 11.96 21.33
N LEU A 29 16.65 11.22 20.49
CA LEU A 29 17.80 10.40 20.88
C LEU A 29 19.12 11.20 20.94
N GLY A 30 19.09 12.51 20.70
CA GLY A 30 20.29 13.36 20.71
C GLY A 30 21.26 13.09 19.56
N LEU A 31 20.81 12.43 18.49
CA LEU A 31 21.62 12.14 17.31
C LEU A 31 21.71 13.33 16.35
N ASP A 32 20.69 14.19 16.35
CA ASP A 32 20.64 15.44 15.58
C ASP A 32 20.21 16.60 16.47
N SER A 33 20.60 17.83 16.11
CA SER A 33 20.20 19.06 16.80
C SER A 33 18.74 19.45 16.52
N GLU A 34 18.24 19.15 15.32
CA GLU A 34 16.93 19.58 14.84
C GLU A 34 16.11 18.40 14.27
N ASN A 35 14.78 18.55 14.29
CA ASN A 35 13.85 17.62 13.65
C ASN A 35 13.63 18.13 12.23
N ARG A 36 14.48 17.73 11.28
CA ARG A 36 14.34 18.12 9.88
C ARG A 36 14.51 16.94 8.94
N CYS A 37 13.63 16.86 7.96
CA CYS A 37 13.75 15.96 6.84
C CYS A 37 14.99 16.35 6.02
N PRO A 38 15.90 15.41 5.72
CA PRO A 38 17.11 15.71 4.95
C PRO A 38 16.81 16.07 3.48
N LEU A 39 15.58 15.81 3.00
CA LEU A 39 15.19 16.10 1.62
C LEU A 39 14.48 17.45 1.45
N CYS A 40 13.62 17.84 2.39
CA CYS A 40 12.80 19.06 2.26
C CYS A 40 12.99 20.08 3.39
N GLY A 41 13.73 19.75 4.45
CA GLY A 41 13.99 20.65 5.58
C GLY A 41 12.83 20.90 6.55
N LEU A 42 11.63 20.38 6.26
CA LEU A 42 10.46 20.41 7.14
C LEU A 42 10.60 19.40 8.28
N GLU A 43 9.78 19.52 9.32
CA GLU A 43 9.72 18.52 10.39
C GLU A 43 9.39 17.13 9.86
N GLU A 44 10.09 16.10 10.36
CA GLU A 44 10.00 14.75 9.85
C GLU A 44 9.49 13.79 10.92
N ASP A 45 8.28 13.28 10.71
CA ASP A 45 7.79 12.08 11.38
C ASP A 45 7.68 10.91 10.39
N HIS A 46 7.28 9.73 10.90
CA HIS A 46 7.08 8.54 10.06
C HIS A 46 6.08 8.75 8.91
N LEU A 47 5.08 9.61 9.08
CA LEU A 47 4.09 9.89 8.04
C LEU A 47 4.60 10.91 7.01
N HIS A 48 5.54 11.77 7.41
CA HIS A 48 6.21 12.71 6.51
C HIS A 48 6.97 11.97 5.41
N VAL A 49 7.65 10.86 5.73
CA VAL A 49 8.49 10.13 4.77
C VAL A 49 7.75 9.81 3.45
N PRO A 50 6.60 9.09 3.46
CA PRO A 50 5.85 8.84 2.24
C PRO A 50 5.15 10.09 1.69
N ARG A 51 5.03 11.19 2.45
CA ARG A 51 4.36 12.45 2.08
C ARG A 51 5.31 13.58 1.71
N CYS A 52 6.61 13.33 1.73
CA CYS A 52 7.62 14.37 1.61
C CYS A 52 7.43 15.17 0.31
N PRO A 53 7.38 16.52 0.37
CA PRO A 53 7.12 17.36 -0.79
C PRO A 53 8.35 17.60 -1.67
N SER A 54 9.53 17.11 -1.28
CA SER A 54 10.72 17.21 -2.13
C SER A 54 10.52 16.50 -3.46
N ASP A 55 11.10 17.04 -4.52
CA ASP A 55 10.95 16.44 -5.86
C ASP A 55 11.59 15.05 -5.93
N ARG A 56 12.72 14.84 -5.23
CA ARG A 56 13.34 13.51 -5.09
C ARG A 56 12.38 12.50 -4.49
N ALA A 57 11.64 12.86 -3.44
CA ALA A 57 10.66 11.97 -2.84
C ALA A 57 9.45 11.74 -3.74
N LYS A 58 9.01 12.74 -4.53
CA LYS A 58 7.94 12.58 -5.53
C LYS A 58 8.35 11.63 -6.64
N THR A 59 9.55 11.78 -7.19
CA THR A 59 10.09 10.88 -8.22
C THR A 59 10.19 9.46 -7.69
N GLN A 60 10.74 9.26 -6.50
CA GLN A 60 10.82 7.93 -5.89
C GLN A 60 9.45 7.31 -5.66
N TRP A 61 8.47 8.11 -5.21
CA TRP A 61 7.10 7.65 -5.01
C TRP A 61 6.44 7.18 -6.32
N GLN A 62 6.60 7.96 -7.39
CA GLN A 62 6.09 7.60 -8.72
C GLN A 62 6.75 6.33 -9.25
N PHE A 63 8.06 6.20 -9.08
CA PHE A 63 8.81 5.00 -9.45
C PHE A 63 8.28 3.76 -8.72
N LEU A 64 8.10 3.82 -7.40
CA LEU A 64 7.55 2.70 -6.61
C LEU A 64 6.11 2.33 -7.02
N LEU A 65 5.27 3.32 -7.32
CA LEU A 65 3.92 3.06 -7.85
C LEU A 65 3.95 2.42 -9.24
N GLN A 66 4.94 2.75 -10.07
CA GLN A 66 5.14 2.11 -11.36
C GLN A 66 5.61 0.66 -11.18
N GLU A 67 6.59 0.38 -10.31
CA GLU A 67 7.02 -0.98 -10.00
C GLU A 67 5.86 -1.84 -9.48
N LEU A 68 4.99 -1.27 -8.63
CA LEU A 68 3.77 -1.94 -8.18
C LEU A 68 2.82 -2.25 -9.35
N GLN A 69 2.66 -1.33 -10.29
CA GLN A 69 1.81 -1.54 -11.46
C GLN A 69 2.37 -2.63 -12.40
N GLU A 70 3.68 -2.65 -12.62
CA GLU A 70 4.38 -3.70 -13.36
C GLU A 70 4.25 -5.06 -12.65
N TRP A 71 4.31 -5.07 -11.32
CA TRP A 71 4.04 -6.25 -10.50
C TRP A 71 2.60 -6.74 -10.67
N PHE A 72 1.60 -5.84 -10.65
CA PHE A 72 0.20 -6.21 -10.91
C PHE A 72 0.01 -6.83 -12.30
N GLN A 73 0.72 -6.33 -13.31
CA GLN A 73 0.68 -6.90 -14.66
C GLN A 73 1.33 -8.29 -14.72
N SER A 74 2.54 -8.44 -14.18
CA SER A 74 3.27 -9.73 -14.19
C SER A 74 2.52 -10.84 -13.44
N THR A 75 1.85 -10.47 -12.35
CA THR A 75 1.01 -11.37 -11.56
C THR A 75 -0.41 -11.51 -12.10
N THR A 76 -0.76 -10.83 -13.19
CA THR A 76 -2.12 -10.88 -13.78
C THR A 76 -3.17 -10.59 -12.70
N THR A 77 -2.94 -9.52 -11.95
CA THR A 77 -3.88 -9.03 -10.94
C THR A 77 -5.16 -8.56 -11.63
N ALA A 78 -6.31 -8.83 -11.01
CA ALA A 78 -7.58 -8.38 -11.55
C ALA A 78 -7.61 -6.84 -11.63
N THR A 79 -8.02 -6.29 -12.78
CA THR A 79 -7.97 -4.84 -13.04
C THR A 79 -8.61 -3.98 -11.94
N PRO A 80 -9.81 -4.31 -11.40
CA PRO A 80 -10.41 -3.58 -10.28
C PRO A 80 -9.56 -3.60 -9.01
N ILE A 81 -8.92 -4.73 -8.69
CA ILE A 81 -8.06 -4.86 -7.50
C ILE A 81 -6.85 -3.93 -7.67
N ALA A 82 -6.17 -4.00 -8.81
CA ALA A 82 -5.02 -3.14 -9.10
C ALA A 82 -5.38 -1.64 -9.09
N GLN A 83 -6.51 -1.28 -9.71
CA GLN A 83 -7.03 0.09 -9.73
C GLN A 83 -7.35 0.60 -8.32
N PHE A 84 -8.09 -0.18 -7.53
CA PHE A 84 -8.48 0.21 -6.19
C PHE A 84 -7.27 0.39 -5.27
N LEU A 85 -6.38 -0.61 -5.19
CA LEU A 85 -5.19 -0.56 -4.33
C LEU A 85 -4.26 0.58 -4.74
N GLY A 86 -4.04 0.76 -6.05
CA GLY A 86 -3.26 1.88 -6.56
C GLY A 86 -3.90 3.23 -6.28
N ALA A 87 -5.22 3.37 -6.39
CA ALA A 87 -5.92 4.60 -6.04
C ALA A 87 -5.82 4.90 -4.54
N LEU A 88 -6.02 3.89 -3.69
CA LEU A 88 -5.91 4.03 -2.25
C LEU A 88 -4.51 4.48 -1.83
N LEU A 89 -3.44 3.89 -2.39
CA LEU A 89 -2.08 4.34 -2.11
C LEU A 89 -1.83 5.80 -2.53
N ARG A 90 -2.38 6.26 -3.67
CA ARG A 90 -2.24 7.65 -4.10
C ARG A 90 -2.84 8.66 -3.11
N THR A 91 -3.82 8.24 -2.29
CA THR A 91 -4.40 9.10 -1.25
C THR A 91 -3.41 9.47 -0.15
N ILE A 92 -2.31 8.73 0.01
CA ILE A 92 -1.26 9.02 0.99
C ILE A 92 -0.67 10.40 0.76
N ARG A 93 -0.45 10.77 -0.51
CA ARG A 93 0.07 12.08 -0.91
C ARG A 93 -1.00 13.07 -1.31
N ASN A 94 -2.14 12.59 -1.80
CA ASN A 94 -3.24 13.43 -2.26
C ASN A 94 -4.56 12.97 -1.61
N PRO A 95 -4.84 13.34 -0.34
CA PRO A 95 -6.04 12.90 0.37
C PRO A 95 -7.35 13.27 -0.35
N SER A 96 -7.34 14.33 -1.16
CA SER A 96 -8.49 14.73 -1.98
C SER A 96 -8.85 13.73 -3.09
N ASN A 97 -7.99 12.76 -3.40
CA ASN A 97 -8.19 11.76 -4.45
C ASN A 97 -8.67 10.41 -3.87
N GLN A 98 -9.47 10.42 -2.80
CA GLN A 98 -10.01 9.18 -2.25
C GLN A 98 -10.79 8.40 -3.30
N PRO A 99 -10.53 7.09 -3.48
CA PRO A 99 -11.32 6.28 -4.39
C PRO A 99 -12.76 6.26 -3.89
N GLN A 100 -13.68 6.79 -4.69
CA GLN A 100 -15.09 6.75 -4.35
C GLN A 100 -15.66 5.35 -4.67
N PRO A 101 -16.52 4.78 -3.82
CA PRO A 101 -17.20 3.51 -4.08
C PRO A 101 -17.94 3.48 -5.44
N GLU A 102 -18.47 4.65 -5.84
CA GLU A 102 -19.14 4.91 -7.12
C GLU A 102 -18.21 5.00 -8.34
N THR A 103 -16.88 4.95 -8.16
CA THR A 103 -15.94 4.96 -9.29
C THR A 103 -16.18 3.71 -10.16
N PRO A 104 -16.36 3.84 -11.49
CA PRO A 104 -16.56 2.75 -12.45
C PRO A 104 -15.48 1.65 -12.49
N TRP A 105 -15.33 0.82 -11.45
CA TRP A 105 -14.48 -0.37 -11.51
C TRP A 105 -15.13 -1.53 -12.30
N TYR A 106 -16.32 -1.31 -12.86
CA TYR A 106 -17.16 -2.35 -13.45
C TYR A 106 -16.62 -2.91 -14.78
N ARG A 107 -16.13 -4.15 -14.71
CA ARG A 107 -16.54 -5.33 -15.50
C ARG A 107 -15.43 -6.36 -15.43
N LEU A 108 -15.37 -7.09 -14.32
CA LEU A 108 -14.79 -8.42 -14.35
C LEU A 108 -15.89 -9.40 -14.73
N GLN A 109 -15.66 -10.15 -15.80
CA GLN A 109 -16.43 -11.35 -16.08
C GLN A 109 -16.17 -12.33 -14.92
N GLY A 110 -17.13 -12.46 -13.99
CA GLY A 110 -17.15 -13.54 -12.99
C GLY A 110 -16.94 -13.17 -11.52
N MET A 111 -16.88 -11.89 -11.11
CA MET A 111 -16.86 -11.50 -9.68
C MET A 111 -18.17 -10.86 -9.25
N SER A 112 -18.71 -11.26 -8.09
CA SER A 112 -19.91 -10.63 -7.51
C SER A 112 -19.61 -9.19 -7.10
N SER A 113 -20.42 -8.26 -7.60
CA SER A 113 -20.30 -6.83 -7.30
C SER A 113 -20.34 -6.54 -5.79
N SER A 114 -21.16 -7.28 -5.03
CA SER A 114 -21.30 -7.10 -3.58
C SER A 114 -20.06 -7.50 -2.79
N ALA A 115 -19.38 -8.59 -3.18
CA ALA A 115 -18.19 -9.07 -2.49
C ALA A 115 -17.00 -8.11 -2.67
N LEU A 116 -16.82 -7.58 -3.87
CA LEU A 116 -15.77 -6.58 -4.12
C LEU A 116 -16.03 -5.30 -3.30
N THR A 117 -17.27 -4.80 -3.28
CA THR A 117 -17.63 -3.62 -2.46
C THR A 117 -17.29 -3.82 -0.98
N GLN A 118 -17.65 -4.98 -0.40
CA GLN A 118 -17.36 -5.28 1.01
C GLN A 118 -15.85 -5.28 1.31
N VAL A 119 -15.04 -5.85 0.41
CA VAL A 119 -13.59 -5.89 0.57
C VAL A 119 -12.96 -4.49 0.41
N CYS A 120 -13.44 -3.70 -0.56
CA CYS A 120 -13.04 -2.30 -0.72
C CYS A 120 -13.34 -1.48 0.55
N GLU A 121 -14.57 -1.56 1.07
CA GLU A 121 -14.97 -0.87 2.29
C GLU A 121 -14.14 -1.31 3.50
N ALA A 122 -13.86 -2.61 3.63
CA ALA A 122 -13.00 -3.13 4.68
C ALA A 122 -11.58 -2.55 4.60
N GLN A 123 -11.00 -2.45 3.40
CA GLN A 123 -9.68 -1.86 3.22
C GLN A 123 -9.69 -0.36 3.48
N LEU A 124 -10.75 0.35 3.08
CA LEU A 124 -10.92 1.78 3.40
C LEU A 124 -10.98 2.02 4.91
N ARG A 125 -11.65 1.16 5.67
CA ARG A 125 -11.69 1.25 7.15
C ARG A 125 -10.32 1.09 7.80
N LEU A 126 -9.44 0.24 7.26
CA LEU A 126 -8.05 0.17 7.71
C LEU A 126 -7.25 1.41 7.30
N GLY A 127 -7.60 2.00 6.16
CA GLY A 127 -6.98 3.19 5.63
C GLY A 127 -5.72 2.91 4.80
N PRO A 128 -5.24 3.94 4.08
CA PRO A 128 -4.14 3.79 3.13
C PRO A 128 -2.78 3.56 3.80
N GLN A 129 -2.59 4.06 5.03
CA GLN A 129 -1.34 3.86 5.77
C GLN A 129 -1.12 2.38 6.11
N CYS A 130 -2.18 1.70 6.56
CA CYS A 130 -2.15 0.26 6.82
C CYS A 130 -1.77 -0.53 5.56
N LEU A 131 -2.32 -0.16 4.39
CA LEU A 131 -1.96 -0.78 3.11
C LEU A 131 -0.47 -0.56 2.78
N LEU A 132 0.05 0.66 2.96
CA LEU A 132 1.48 0.97 2.75
C LEU A 132 2.38 0.10 3.64
N GLU A 133 1.93 -0.22 4.85
CA GLU A 133 2.64 -1.04 5.83
C GLU A 133 2.43 -2.55 5.63
N GLY A 134 1.75 -2.94 4.54
CA GLY A 134 1.55 -4.35 4.16
C GLY A 134 0.29 -4.99 4.76
N LEU A 135 -0.57 -4.23 5.43
CA LEU A 135 -1.83 -4.74 5.98
C LEU A 135 -2.94 -4.76 4.91
N LEU A 136 -3.10 -5.94 4.32
CA LEU A 136 -4.09 -6.23 3.29
C LEU A 136 -5.29 -7.00 3.88
N VAL A 137 -6.52 -6.58 3.57
CA VAL A 137 -7.73 -7.33 3.94
C VAL A 137 -7.72 -8.71 3.29
N HIS A 138 -8.04 -9.75 4.07
CA HIS A 138 -7.98 -11.15 3.60
C HIS A 138 -8.80 -11.41 2.32
N GLY A 139 -9.98 -10.77 2.20
CA GLY A 139 -10.87 -10.95 1.05
C GLY A 139 -10.26 -10.58 -0.31
N TRP A 140 -9.17 -9.80 -0.36
CA TRP A 140 -8.46 -9.56 -1.62
C TRP A 140 -7.88 -10.85 -2.22
N ALA A 141 -7.38 -11.76 -1.38
CA ALA A 141 -6.85 -13.04 -1.81
C ALA A 141 -7.94 -13.91 -2.45
N ASP A 142 -9.14 -13.92 -1.87
CA ASP A 142 -10.29 -14.68 -2.38
C ASP A 142 -10.76 -14.14 -3.73
N LEU A 143 -10.89 -12.82 -3.85
CA LEU A 143 -11.30 -12.18 -5.10
C LEU A 143 -10.27 -12.42 -6.21
N GLN A 144 -8.98 -12.32 -5.90
CA GLN A 144 -7.93 -12.63 -6.86
C GLN A 144 -7.92 -14.13 -7.23
N GLN A 145 -8.20 -15.03 -6.29
CA GLN A 145 -8.31 -16.47 -6.56
C GLN A 145 -9.48 -16.78 -7.49
N GLN A 146 -10.64 -16.15 -7.28
CA GLN A 146 -11.81 -16.27 -8.16
C GLN A 146 -11.48 -15.82 -9.58
N PHE A 147 -10.76 -14.70 -9.72
CA PHE A 147 -10.30 -14.22 -11.02
C PHE A 147 -9.31 -15.17 -11.69
N TYR A 148 -8.38 -15.77 -10.94
CA TYR A 148 -7.49 -16.79 -11.51
C TYR A 148 -8.26 -18.02 -11.99
N HIS A 149 -9.23 -18.50 -11.21
CA HIS A 149 -10.06 -19.64 -11.59
C HIS A 149 -10.88 -19.36 -12.85
N SER A 150 -11.50 -18.18 -12.97
CA SER A 150 -12.30 -17.83 -14.16
C SER A 150 -11.47 -17.77 -15.44
N ARG A 151 -10.14 -17.59 -15.33
CA ARG A 151 -9.18 -17.62 -16.44
C ARG A 151 -8.46 -18.96 -16.62
N GLY A 152 -8.81 -20.00 -15.85
CA GLY A 152 -8.14 -21.30 -15.88
C GLY A 152 -6.68 -21.26 -15.38
N SER A 153 -6.31 -20.23 -14.62
CA SER A 153 -4.95 -20.06 -14.09
C SER A 153 -4.72 -20.92 -12.85
N ARG A 154 -3.53 -21.53 -12.76
CA ARG A 154 -3.06 -22.31 -11.59
C ARG A 154 -2.43 -21.44 -10.50
N ARG A 155 -2.46 -20.11 -10.64
CA ARG A 155 -1.92 -19.18 -9.65
C ARG A 155 -2.76 -19.17 -8.38
N SER A 156 -2.13 -18.81 -7.27
CA SER A 156 -2.79 -18.75 -5.96
C SER A 156 -2.99 -17.30 -5.51
N GLY A 157 -4.22 -16.94 -5.16
CA GLY A 157 -4.58 -15.66 -4.55
C GLY A 157 -3.91 -15.46 -3.20
N ASN A 158 -3.74 -16.52 -2.40
CA ASN A 158 -3.02 -16.45 -1.13
C ASN A 158 -1.52 -16.16 -1.33
N LEU A 159 -0.89 -16.79 -2.33
CA LEU A 159 0.50 -16.50 -2.67
C LEU A 159 0.66 -15.09 -3.26
N TRP A 160 -0.30 -14.65 -4.07
CA TRP A 160 -0.37 -13.28 -4.57
C TRP A 160 -0.43 -12.26 -3.42
N ALA A 161 -1.35 -12.45 -2.47
CA ALA A 161 -1.51 -11.56 -1.32
C ALA A 161 -0.24 -11.53 -0.45
N ALA A 162 0.37 -12.70 -0.21
CA ALA A 162 1.59 -12.81 0.58
C ALA A 162 2.84 -12.21 -0.10
N ASN A 163 2.83 -12.05 -1.42
CA ASN A 163 3.92 -11.41 -2.17
C ASN A 163 3.68 -9.91 -2.40
N LEU A 164 2.48 -9.41 -2.12
CA LEU A 164 2.14 -7.99 -2.16
C LEU A 164 2.56 -7.27 -0.86
N SER A 165 2.52 -7.99 0.27
CA SER A 165 2.95 -7.54 1.62
C SER A 165 4.40 -7.90 1.92
#